data_AF-A0A972NAX3-F1
#
_entry.id   AF-A0A972NAX3-F1
#
_cell.length_a   1.000
_cell.length_b   1.000
_cell.length_c   1.000
_cell.angle_alpha   90.00
_cell.angle_beta   90.00
_cell.angle_gamma   90.00
#
_symmetry.space_group_name_H-M   'P 1'
#
loop_
_entity.id
_entity.type
_entity.pdbx_description
1 polymer ?
#
loop_
_entity_poly.entity_id
_entity_poly.type
_entity_poly.pdbx_seq_one_letter_code
_entity_poly.pdbx_strand_id
1 'polypeptide(L)' 'AAMTYWEYDQSVRRFHRILEALGVEQALREAGVQEGDTVYIGDYALEWREEVAL' A
#
# COMPACT_ATOMS: atom_id res chain seq x y z
N ALA A 1 -9.46 15.77 5.26
CA ALA A 1 -9.38 14.46 4.61
C ALA A 1 -9.01 13.45 5.68
N ALA A 2 -9.80 12.39 5.87
CA ALA A 2 -9.61 11.44 6.95
C ALA A 2 -8.50 10.44 6.56
N MET A 3 -7.25 10.82 6.83
CA MET A 3 -6.15 9.88 7.02
C MET A 3 -6.47 9.03 8.25
N THR A 4 -7.21 7.95 8.07
CA THR A 4 -7.55 7.01 9.15
C THR A 4 -7.27 5.61 8.67
N TYR A 5 -5.98 5.27 8.65
CA TYR A 5 -5.54 3.88 8.64
C TYR A 5 -5.04 3.42 10.02
N TRP A 6 -5.14 4.26 11.06
CA TRP A 6 -4.36 4.08 12.30
C TRP A 6 -5.13 3.57 13.51
N GLU A 7 -6.46 3.39 13.44
CA GLU A 7 -7.25 3.01 14.64
C GLU A 7 -7.54 1.50 14.77
N TYR A 8 -7.22 0.67 13.77
CA TYR A 8 -7.40 -0.79 13.84
C TYR A 8 -6.15 -1.54 13.35
N ASP A 9 -5.11 -1.58 14.19
CA ASP A 9 -3.83 -2.28 13.95
C ASP A 9 -3.98 -3.71 13.37
N GLN A 10 -5.01 -4.47 13.80
CA GLN A 10 -5.26 -5.81 13.27
C GLN A 10 -5.82 -5.82 11.84
N SER A 11 -6.62 -4.81 11.47
CA SER A 11 -7.20 -4.69 10.12
C SER A 11 -6.12 -4.32 9.10
N VAL A 12 -5.16 -3.46 9.49
CA VAL A 12 -4.03 -3.05 8.66
C VAL A 12 -3.14 -4.23 8.30
N ARG A 13 -2.74 -5.04 9.28
CA ARG A 13 -1.88 -6.22 9.03
C ARG A 13 -2.55 -7.24 8.12
N ARG A 14 -3.87 -7.43 8.25
CA ARG A 14 -4.63 -8.33 7.37
C ARG A 14 -4.69 -7.78 5.95
N PHE A 15 -4.93 -6.48 5.79
CA PHE A 15 -4.92 -5.82 4.49
C PHE A 15 -3.56 -5.91 3.82
N HIS A 16 -2.47 -5.64 4.56
CA HIS A 16 -1.11 -5.75 4.05
C HIS A 16 -0.81 -7.18 3.53
N ARG A 17 -1.14 -8.22 4.31
CA ARG A 17 -1.01 -9.62 3.86
C ARG A 17 -1.84 -9.96 2.62
N ILE A 18 -3.01 -9.34 2.48
CA ILE A 18 -3.85 -9.51 1.29
C ILE A 18 -3.17 -8.85 0.08
N LEU A 19 -2.61 -7.65 0.22
CA LEU A 19 -1.88 -6.99 -0.86
C LEU A 19 -0.63 -7.77 -1.29
N GLU A 20 0.13 -8.31 -0.34
CA GLU A 20 1.26 -9.20 -0.59
C GLU A 20 0.81 -10.47 -1.33
N ALA A 21 -0.23 -11.15 -0.83
CA ALA A 21 -0.75 -12.39 -1.43
C ALA A 21 -1.34 -12.18 -2.84
N LEU A 22 -1.81 -10.97 -3.15
CA LEU A 22 -2.34 -10.60 -4.46
C LEU A 22 -1.26 -10.11 -5.43
N GLY A 23 0.00 -10.01 -5.00
CA GLY A 23 1.11 -9.54 -5.85
C GLY A 23 1.02 -8.06 -6.22
N VAL A 24 0.31 -7.25 -5.42
CA VAL A 24 0.07 -5.84 -5.73
C VAL A 24 1.37 -5.05 -5.78
N GLU A 25 2.32 -5.33 -4.88
CA GLU A 25 3.64 -4.70 -4.92
C GLU A 25 4.35 -4.94 -6.26
N GLN A 26 4.40 -6.19 -6.72
CA GLN A 26 5.04 -6.54 -7.99
C GLN A 26 4.36 -5.82 -9.17
N ALA A 27 3.03 -5.77 -9.18
CA ALA A 27 2.27 -5.07 -10.21
C ALA A 27 2.53 -3.55 -10.20
N LEU A 28 2.65 -2.93 -9.02
CA LEU A 28 2.98 -1.50 -8.89
C LEU A 28 4.41 -1.22 -9.36
N ARG A 29 5.38 -2.09 -9.04
CA ARG A 29 6.77 -2.00 -9.54
C ARG A 29 6.83 -2.12 -11.06
N GLU A 30 6.12 -3.09 -11.64
CA GLU A 30 6.04 -3.28 -13.10
C GLU A 30 5.33 -2.10 -13.80
N ALA A 31 4.37 -1.47 -13.12
CA ALA A 31 3.74 -0.24 -13.60
C ALA A 31 4.66 1.00 -13.50
N GLY A 32 5.82 0.87 -12.86
CA GLY A 32 6.80 1.95 -12.72
C GLY A 32 6.50 2.95 -11.61
N VAL A 33 5.70 2.56 -10.62
CA VAL A 33 5.40 3.37 -9.42
C VAL A 33 6.69 3.63 -8.64
N GLN A 34 6.87 4.86 -8.16
CA GLN A 34 8.04 5.34 -7.44
C GLN A 34 7.69 5.75 -6.00
N GLU A 35 8.71 5.86 -5.14
CA GLU A 35 8.58 6.41 -3.79
C GLU A 35 7.86 7.77 -3.82
N GLY A 36 6.82 7.92 -3.01
CA GLY A 36 6.02 9.14 -2.92
C GLY A 36 4.88 9.26 -3.92
N ASP A 37 4.73 8.32 -4.88
CA ASP A 37 3.59 8.31 -5.78
C ASP A 37 2.29 8.04 -5.03
N THR A 38 1.19 8.64 -5.49
CA THR A 38 -0.14 8.29 -4.98
C THR A 38 -0.73 7.12 -5.75
N VAL A 39 -0.90 6.00 -5.05
CA VAL A 39 -1.52 4.78 -5.59
C VAL A 39 -2.98 4.70 -5.16
N TYR A 40 -3.84 4.38 -6.12
CA TYR A 40 -5.26 4.16 -5.89
C TYR A 40 -5.59 2.67 -5.93
N ILE A 41 -6.18 2.15 -4.85
CA ILE A 41 -6.66 0.77 -4.76
C ILE A 41 -8.15 0.80 -4.41
N GLY A 42 -9.00 0.56 -5.40
CA GLY A 42 -10.44 0.77 -5.27
C GLY A 42 -10.74 2.22 -4.90
N ASP A 43 -11.46 2.44 -3.80
CA ASP A 43 -11.83 3.77 -3.30
C ASP A 43 -10.75 4.40 -2.40
N TYR A 44 -9.63 3.71 -2.16
CA TYR A 44 -8.57 4.16 -1.26
C TYR A 44 -7.41 4.76 -2.05
N ALA A 45 -6.84 5.85 -1.52
CA ALA A 45 -5.61 6.44 -2.00
C ALA A 45 -4.53 6.36 -0.91
N LEU A 46 -3.33 5.93 -1.27
CA LEU A 46 -2.18 5.87 -0.38
C LEU A 46 -0.94 6.42 -1.07
N GLU A 47 -0.07 7.02 -0.28
CA GLU A 47 1.28 7.36 -0.72
C GLU A 47 2.13 6.09 -0.69
N TRP A 48 2.80 5.78 -1.80
CA TRP A 48 3.66 4.62 -1.91
C TRP A 48 4.95 4.84 -1.14
N ARG A 49 5.28 3.86 -0.30
CA ARG A 49 6.51 3.80 0.48
C ARG A 49 7.21 2.49 0.17
N GLU A 50 8.34 2.58 -0.51
CA GLU A 50 9.25 1.47 -0.74
C GLU A 50 10.08 1.25 0.54
N GLU A 51 9.85 0.13 1.21
CA GLU A 51 10.66 -0.24 2.36
C GLU A 51 12.04 -0.67 1.87
N VAL A 52 12.99 0.26 1.89
CA VAL A 52 14.39 -0.05 1.58
C VAL A 52 14.96 -0.83 2.76
N ALA A 53 15.07 -2.15 2.62
CA ALA A 53 15.82 -2.96 3.57
C ALA A 53 17.31 -2.54 3.50
N LEU A 54 17.79 -1.87 4.56
CA LEU A 54 19.20 -1.54 4.77
C LEU A 54 20.02 -2.77 5.18
#